data_AF-A0A7S3J1J1-F1
#
_entry.id   AF-A0A7S3J1J1-F1
#
_cell.length_a   1.000
_cell.length_b   1.000
_cell.length_c   1.000
_cell.angle_alpha   90.00
_cell.angle_beta   90.00
_cell.angle_gamma   90.00
#
_symmetry.space_group_name_H-M   'P 1'
#
loop_
_entity.id
_entity.type
_entity.pdbx_description
1 polymer ?
#
loop_
_entity_poly.entity_id
_entity_poly.type
_entity_poly.pdbx_seq_one_letter_code
_entity_poly.pdbx_strand_id
1 'polypeptide(L)'
;LVISTDGSLATFKYLGGAANSETSSRIKIDSSGYLYLTGGSSSSGLTHGFADILLMKVNPTTYALEWGVYVGSSSKSDYSEDLVISGDGTSVYIIGYTDATSLTF
;
A
#
# COMPACT_ATOMS: atom_id res chain seq x y z
N LEU A 1 -2.36 3.36 -11.09
CA LEU A 1 -2.81 3.60 -12.48
C LEU A 1 -3.63 2.40 -12.91
N VAL A 2 -4.83 2.60 -13.45
CA VAL A 2 -5.65 1.54 -14.05
C VAL A 2 -5.82 1.87 -15.52
N ILE A 3 -5.40 0.95 -16.39
CA ILE A 3 -5.53 1.05 -17.84
C ILE A 3 -6.53 -0.04 -18.26
N SER A 4 -7.56 0.36 -19.00
CA SER A 4 -8.53 -0.53 -19.61
C SER A 4 -7.86 -1.43 -20.65
N THR A 5 -8.46 -2.57 -20.99
CA THR A 5 -7.88 -3.52 -21.96
C THR A 5 -7.79 -2.96 -23.39
N ASP A 6 -8.50 -1.87 -23.68
CA ASP A 6 -8.40 -1.12 -24.93
C ASP A 6 -7.27 -0.06 -24.92
N GLY A 7 -6.50 0.02 -23.83
CA GLY A 7 -5.41 0.98 -23.65
C GLY A 7 -5.85 2.36 -23.15
N SER A 8 -7.14 2.59 -22.91
CA SER A 8 -7.61 3.85 -22.35
C SER A 8 -7.31 3.96 -20.85
N LEU A 9 -7.06 5.18 -20.38
CA LEU A 9 -6.90 5.45 -18.96
C LEU A 9 -8.26 5.36 -18.24
N ALA A 10 -8.43 4.35 -17.40
CA ALA A 10 -9.62 4.26 -16.55
C ALA A 10 -9.50 5.21 -15.35
N THR A 11 -8.36 5.19 -14.66
CA THR A 11 -8.09 6.11 -13.55
C THR A 11 -6.60 6.20 -13.23
N PHE A 12 -6.22 7.33 -12.63
CA PHE A 12 -4.93 7.49 -11.98
C PHE A 12 -5.12 8.16 -10.63
N LYS A 13 -4.53 7.58 -9.59
CA LYS A 13 -4.41 8.20 -8.27
C LYS A 13 -2.95 8.17 -7.86
N TYR A 14 -2.39 9.35 -7.63
CA TYR A 14 -1.10 9.48 -6.99
C TYR A 14 -1.32 9.49 -5.48
N LEU A 15 -0.67 8.55 -4.79
CA LEU A 15 -0.76 8.40 -3.34
C LEU A 15 0.54 8.78 -2.64
N GLY A 16 1.59 9.15 -3.40
CA GLY A 16 2.87 9.61 -2.87
C GLY A 16 2.91 11.12 -2.61
N GLY A 17 4.07 11.60 -2.16
CA GLY A 17 4.34 13.01 -1.92
C GLY A 17 5.34 13.59 -2.93
N ALA A 18 5.68 14.87 -2.77
CA ALA A 18 6.43 15.63 -3.78
C ALA A 18 7.95 15.42 -3.77
N ALA A 19 8.52 14.71 -2.79
CA ALA A 19 9.96 14.85 -2.49
C ALA A 19 10.75 13.56 -2.27
N ASN A 20 10.13 12.39 -2.08
CA ASN A 20 10.85 11.20 -1.61
C ASN A 20 10.49 9.95 -2.43
N SER A 21 11.22 8.85 -2.24
CA SER A 21 11.03 7.61 -3.01
C SER A 21 9.82 6.82 -2.54
N GLU A 22 8.96 6.46 -3.48
CA GLU A 22 7.91 5.45 -3.31
C GLU A 22 8.38 4.12 -3.93
N THR A 23 8.07 3.02 -3.25
CA THR A 23 8.32 1.67 -3.75
C THR A 23 6.99 0.94 -3.88
N SER A 24 6.78 0.22 -4.97
CA SER A 24 5.64 -0.67 -5.13
C SER A 24 6.10 -2.11 -4.92
N SER A 25 5.43 -2.83 -4.03
CA SER A 25 5.78 -4.21 -3.74
C SER A 25 4.74 -5.15 -4.34
N ARG A 26 3.46 -5.07 -3.96
CA ARG A 26 2.43 -6.04 -4.44
C ARG A 26 1.02 -5.48 -4.50
N ILE A 27 0.20 -6.16 -5.30
CA ILE A 27 -1.26 -5.97 -5.37
C ILE A 27 -1.97 -7.33 -5.30
N LYS A 28 -3.11 -7.39 -4.61
CA LYS A 28 -4.08 -8.50 -4.63
C LYS A 28 -5.49 -7.96 -4.83
N ILE A 29 -6.37 -8.83 -5.31
CA ILE A 29 -7.78 -8.53 -5.51
C ILE A 29 -8.57 -9.56 -4.69
N ASP A 30 -9.51 -9.11 -3.86
CA ASP A 30 -10.41 -10.04 -3.14
C ASP A 30 -11.55 -10.56 -4.02
N SER A 31 -12.35 -11.49 -3.50
CA SER A 31 -13.50 -12.07 -4.22
C SER A 31 -14.59 -11.05 -4.56
N SER A 32 -14.62 -9.90 -3.88
CA SER A 32 -15.55 -8.80 -4.15
C SER A 32 -14.97 -7.77 -5.14
N GLY A 33 -13.75 -8.01 -5.62
CA GLY A 33 -13.04 -7.14 -6.57
C GLY A 33 -12.23 -6.03 -5.92
N TYR A 34 -12.23 -5.87 -4.60
CA TYR A 34 -11.44 -4.82 -3.95
C TYR A 34 -9.96 -5.04 -4.14
N LEU A 35 -9.25 -3.95 -4.45
CA LEU A 35 -7.81 -3.98 -4.66
C LEU A 35 -7.12 -3.66 -3.35
N TYR A 36 -6.17 -4.50 -2.96
CA TYR A 36 -5.30 -4.30 -1.82
C TYR A 36 -3.89 -4.18 -2.34
N LEU A 37 -3.24 -3.07 -2.04
CA LEU A 37 -1.86 -2.84 -2.46
C LEU A 37 -0.97 -2.55 -1.26
N THR A 38 0.26 -3.03 -1.36
CA THR A 38 1.33 -2.67 -0.46
C THR A 38 2.52 -2.10 -1.23
N GLY A 39 3.27 -1.25 -0.54
CA GLY A 39 4.41 -0.50 -1.03
C GLY A 39 5.12 0.16 0.14
N GLY A 40 6.18 0.90 -0.13
CA GLY A 40 6.84 1.77 0.83
C GLY A 40 6.68 3.23 0.42
N SER A 41 6.51 4.12 1.38
CA SER A 41 6.55 5.56 1.14
C SER A 41 7.47 6.25 2.14
N SER A 42 8.35 7.11 1.62
CA SER A 42 9.16 8.03 2.43
C SER A 42 8.61 9.46 2.40
N SER A 43 7.46 9.70 1.76
CA SER A 43 6.91 11.04 1.59
C SER A 43 6.15 11.53 2.82
N SER A 44 6.37 12.80 3.21
CA SER A 44 5.78 13.42 4.41
C SER A 44 4.26 13.20 4.52
N GLY A 45 3.80 12.75 5.68
CA GLY A 45 2.39 12.47 5.96
C GLY A 45 1.96 11.02 5.71
N LEU A 46 2.87 10.17 5.23
CA LEU A 46 2.66 8.74 5.00
C LEU A 46 3.74 7.90 5.69
N THR A 47 4.36 8.46 6.72
CA THR A 47 5.56 7.91 7.36
C THR A 47 5.73 8.46 8.78
N HIS A 48 6.44 7.71 9.61
CA HIS A 48 6.88 8.07 10.96
C HIS A 48 8.26 8.75 11.00
N GLY A 49 8.83 9.15 9.86
CA GLY A 49 10.12 9.81 9.70
C GLY A 49 11.05 9.13 8.69
N PHE A 50 10.84 7.83 8.44
CA PHE A 50 11.58 7.02 7.45
C PHE A 50 10.62 6.35 6.46
N ALA A 51 11.11 5.57 5.49
CA ALA A 51 10.19 4.89 4.57
C ALA A 51 9.36 3.86 5.34
N ASP A 52 8.04 3.95 5.29
CA ASP A 52 7.15 3.03 5.99
C ASP A 52 6.36 2.17 5.01
N ILE A 53 5.92 1.00 5.47
CA ILE A 53 5.04 0.12 4.70
C ILE A 53 3.66 0.78 4.59
N LEU A 54 3.16 0.90 3.38
CA LEU A 54 1.77 1.26 3.11
C LEU A 54 0.93 0.01 2.86
N LEU A 55 -0.31 0.03 3.36
CA LEU A 55 -1.38 -0.88 2.96
C LEU A 55 -2.62 -0.06 2.65
N MET A 56 -3.18 -0.27 1.46
CA MET A 56 -4.35 0.47 1.00
C MET A 56 -5.38 -0.46 0.40
N LYS A 57 -6.66 -0.19 0.70
CA LYS A 57 -7.82 -0.81 0.06
C LYS A 57 -8.50 0.18 -0.86
N VAL A 58 -8.72 -0.22 -2.10
CA VAL A 58 -9.30 0.62 -3.16
C VAL A 58 -10.55 -0.04 -3.72
N ASN A 59 -11.61 0.76 -3.82
CA ASN A 59 -12.88 0.33 -4.41
C ASN A 59 -12.71 0.07 -5.92
N PRO A 60 -13.14 -1.09 -6.44
CA PRO A 60 -12.90 -1.45 -7.84
C PRO A 60 -13.72 -0.65 -8.84
N THR A 61 -14.84 -0.08 -8.40
CA THR A 61 -15.78 0.61 -9.26
C THR A 61 -15.49 2.10 -9.29
N THR A 62 -15.31 2.71 -8.11
CA THR A 62 -15.09 4.15 -7.99
C THR A 62 -13.61 4.52 -8.01
N TYR A 63 -12.72 3.55 -7.82
CA TYR A 63 -11.28 3.75 -7.62
C TYR A 63 -10.94 4.66 -6.43
N ALA A 64 -11.88 4.88 -5.52
CA ALA A 64 -11.65 5.61 -4.30
C ALA A 64 -10.85 4.75 -3.31
N LEU A 65 -10.00 5.41 -2.51
CA LEU A 65 -9.35 4.79 -1.36
C LEU A 65 -10.43 4.60 -0.29
N GLU A 66 -10.73 3.37 0.09
CA GLU A 66 -11.66 3.11 1.19
C GLU A 66 -10.98 3.33 2.53
N TRP A 67 -9.75 2.82 2.66
CA TRP A 67 -8.88 3.08 3.79
C TRP A 67 -7.43 2.83 3.40
N GLY A 68 -6.52 3.46 4.15
CA GLY A 68 -5.10 3.23 4.06
C GLY A 68 -4.48 3.33 5.44
N VAL A 69 -3.48 2.49 5.70
CA VAL A 69 -2.65 2.52 6.91
C VAL A 69 -1.19 2.52 6.50
N TYR A 70 -0.34 3.04 7.38
CA TYR A 70 1.10 2.95 7.24
C TYR A 70 1.69 2.33 8.51
N VAL A 71 2.65 1.44 8.34
CA VAL A 71 3.26 0.67 9.42
C VAL A 71 4.75 0.82 9.29
N GLY A 72 5.39 1.31 10.34
CA GLY A 72 6.82 1.53 10.30
C GLY A 72 7.40 2.02 11.60
N SER A 73 8.47 2.81 11.53
CA SER A 73 9.19 3.27 12.70
C SER A 73 9.73 4.69 12.53
N SER A 74 9.99 5.35 13.65
CA SER A 74 10.65 6.66 13.65
C SER A 74 12.17 6.59 13.53
N SER A 75 12.74 5.40 13.29
CA SER A 75 14.19 5.17 13.40
C SER A 75 14.85 4.49 12.21
N LYS A 76 14.10 3.70 11.43
CA LYS A 76 14.56 2.93 10.27
C LYS A 76 13.48 2.84 9.21
N SER A 77 13.89 2.49 8.00
CA SER A 77 12.96 2.21 6.90
C SER A 77 12.43 0.78 7.01
N ASP A 78 11.19 0.61 6.58
CA ASP A 78 10.38 -0.59 6.66
C ASP A 78 9.86 -0.94 5.26
N TYR A 79 9.96 -2.22 4.90
CA TYR A 79 9.66 -2.66 3.54
C TYR A 79 8.76 -3.88 3.56
N SER A 80 7.73 -3.87 2.70
CA SER A 80 6.91 -5.04 2.44
C SER A 80 7.40 -5.81 1.22
N GLU A 81 7.25 -7.12 1.26
CA GLU A 81 7.62 -8.02 0.16
C GLU A 81 6.42 -8.70 -0.48
N ASP A 82 5.44 -9.11 0.33
CA ASP A 82 4.23 -9.75 -0.15
C ASP A 82 2.99 -9.42 0.68
N LEU A 83 1.84 -9.65 0.05
CA LEU A 83 0.52 -9.45 0.62
C LEU A 83 -0.39 -10.62 0.23
N VAL A 84 -1.11 -11.16 1.21
CA VAL A 84 -2.18 -12.13 0.98
C VAL A 84 -3.44 -11.73 1.73
N ILE A 85 -4.58 -12.16 1.20
CA ILE A 85 -5.90 -11.93 1.77
C ILE A 85 -6.38 -13.29 2.29
N SER A 86 -6.97 -13.31 3.49
CA SER A 86 -7.56 -14.54 4.04
C SER A 86 -8.67 -15.08 3.12
N GLY A 87 -8.91 -16.39 3.15
CA GLY A 87 -9.90 -17.02 2.28
C GLY A 87 -11.34 -16.53 2.51
N ASP A 88 -11.64 -16.01 3.69
CA ASP A 88 -12.92 -15.37 4.05
C ASP A 88 -12.95 -13.86 3.75
N GLY A 89 -11.85 -13.27 3.27
CA GLY A 89 -11.74 -11.86 2.92
C GLY A 89 -11.71 -10.89 4.11
N THR A 90 -11.60 -11.37 5.35
CA THR A 90 -11.68 -10.52 6.55
C THR A 90 -10.33 -9.92 6.97
N SER A 91 -9.22 -10.53 6.55
CA SER A 91 -7.88 -10.18 7.00
C SER A 91 -6.92 -10.05 5.83
N VAL A 92 -5.96 -9.12 5.98
CA VAL A 92 -4.85 -8.94 5.06
C VAL A 92 -3.56 -9.19 5.84
N TYR A 93 -2.72 -10.08 5.33
CA TYR A 93 -1.41 -10.38 5.91
C TYR A 93 -0.34 -9.79 5.00
N ILE A 94 0.63 -9.13 5.62
CA ILE A 94 1.80 -8.57 4.95
C ILE A 94 3.03 -9.21 5.56
N ILE A 95 3.98 -9.56 4.71
CA ILE A 95 5.34 -9.92 5.11
C ILE A 95 6.32 -8.88 4.60
N GLY A 96 7.43 -8.75 5.31
CA GLY A 96 8.41 -7.71 5.06
C GLY A 96 9.56 -7.78 6.04
N TYR A 97 10.40 -6.75 6.04
CA TYR A 97 11.52 -6.63 6.96
C TYR A 97 11.67 -5.19 7.47
N THR A 98 12.26 -5.10 8.66
CA THR A 98 12.63 -3.87 9.34
C THR A 98 13.92 -4.08 10.10
N ASP A 99 14.78 -3.06 10.11
CA ASP A 99 15.94 -2.98 11.00
C ASP A 99 15.60 -2.28 12.33
N ALA A 100 14.34 -1.86 12.53
CA ALA A 100 13.87 -1.25 13.76
C ALA A 100 13.60 -2.30 14.84
N THR A 101 13.68 -1.87 16.11
CA THR A 101 13.35 -2.72 17.26
C THR A 101 11.86 -2.75 17.59
N SER A 102 11.05 -1.89 16.95
CA SER A 102 9.61 -1.77 17.19
C SER A 102 8.93 -1.07 16.01
N LEU A 103 7.66 -1.42 15.76
CA LEU A 103 6.81 -0.80 14.75
C LEU A 103 5.62 -0.07 15.38
N THR A 104 5.15 0.97 14.70
CA THR A 104 3.95 1.76 15.00
C THR A 104 2.98 1.74 13.81
N PHE A 105 1.70 1.96 14.11
CA PHE A 105 0.58 2.02 13.17
C PHE A 105 -0.04 3.42 13.18
#